data_AF-A0A917G2K5-F1
#
_entry.id   AF-A0A917G2K5-F1
#
_cell.length_a   1.000
_cell.length_b   1.000
_cell.length_c   1.000
_cell.angle_alpha   90.00
_cell.angle_beta   90.00
_cell.angle_gamma   90.00
#
_symmetry.space_group_name_H-M   'P 1'
#
loop_
_entity.id
_entity.type
_entity.pdbx_description
1 polymer ?
#
loop_
_entity_poly.entity_id
_entity_poly.type
_entity_poly.pdbx_seq_one_letter_code
_entity_poly.pdbx_strand_id
1 'polypeptide(L)' 'MNIFDILRSLTPKHFVDYGVVIANNDIVNACKLYGQDNADIIKSLLLNLEKQNKLSIVYMNKSGFEDLIVGVKLR' A
#
# COMPACT_ATOMS: atom_id res chain seq x y z
N MET A 1 -1.34 12.95 10.81
CA MET A 1 -1.92 11.64 10.45
C MET A 1 -0.80 10.70 10.04
N ASN A 2 -0.77 9.49 10.59
CA ASN A 2 0.28 8.51 10.30
C ASN A 2 -0.30 7.41 9.40
N ILE A 3 0.22 7.29 8.17
CA ILE A 3 -0.20 6.27 7.22
C ILE A 3 -0.01 4.86 7.78
N PHE A 4 0.94 4.66 8.69
CA PHE A 4 1.18 3.36 9.31
C PHE A 4 0.02 2.91 10.21
N ASP A 5 -0.63 3.84 10.91
CA ASP A 5 -1.79 3.55 11.74
C ASP A 5 -3.02 3.22 10.89
N ILE A 6 -3.15 3.86 9.72
CA ILE A 6 -4.17 3.51 8.71
C ILE A 6 -3.94 2.10 8.18
N LEU A 7 -2.70 1.78 7.80
CA LEU A 7 -2.38 0.43 7.31
C LEU A 7 -2.70 -0.65 8.36
N ARG A 8 -2.51 -0.35 9.64
CA ARG A 8 -2.86 -1.27 10.75
C ARG A 8 -4.35 -1.44 10.98
N SER A 9 -5.18 -0.47 10.59
CA SER A 9 -6.64 -0.59 10.68
C SER A 9 -7.27 -1.32 9.49
N LEU A 10 -6.51 -1.48 8.40
CA LEU A 10 -6.97 -2.17 7.21
C LEU A 10 -6.82 -3.69 7.35
N THR A 11 -7.82 -4.42 6.85
CA THR A 11 -7.81 -5.88 6.82
C THR A 11 -6.99 -6.38 5.62
N PRO A 12 -5.91 -7.15 5.84
CA PRO A 12 -5.17 -7.77 4.74
C PRO A 12 -6.05 -8.78 3.97
N LYS A 13 -5.86 -8.86 2.66
CA LYS A 13 -6.56 -9.76 1.75
C LYS A 13 -5.58 -10.75 1.14
N HIS A 14 -6.05 -11.95 0.86
CA HIS A 14 -5.25 -12.97 0.17
C HIS A 14 -5.38 -12.82 -1.35
N PHE A 15 -4.25 -12.66 -2.04
CA PHE A 15 -4.17 -12.64 -3.49
C PHE A 15 -3.35 -13.84 -3.97
N VAL A 16 -3.85 -14.54 -5.00
CA VAL A 16 -3.26 -15.81 -5.49
C VAL A 16 -1.76 -15.68 -5.78
N ASP A 17 -1.36 -14.63 -6.49
CA ASP A 17 0.04 -14.47 -6.94
C ASP A 17 0.93 -13.69 -5.95
N TYR A 18 0.34 -13.11 -4.91
CA TYR A 18 1.03 -12.12 -4.05
C TYR A 18 0.98 -12.47 -2.55
N GLY A 19 0.17 -13.44 -2.15
CA GLY A 19 -0.09 -13.83 -0.77
C GLY A 19 -0.96 -12.81 -0.04
N VAL A 20 -0.79 -12.73 1.29
CA VAL A 20 -1.54 -11.80 2.13
C VAL A 20 -0.97 -10.39 2.02
N VAL A 21 -1.76 -9.44 1.53
CA VAL A 21 -1.39 -8.03 1.34
C VAL A 21 -2.56 -7.11 1.68
N ILE A 22 -2.29 -5.88 2.08
CA ILE A 22 -3.30 -4.81 2.13
C ILE A 22 -3.41 -4.22 0.73
N ALA A 23 -4.58 -4.30 0.09
CA ALA A 23 -4.73 -3.90 -1.29
C ALA A 23 -4.59 -2.39 -1.48
N ASN A 24 -3.94 -1.96 -2.57
CA ASN A 24 -3.69 -0.54 -2.84
C ASN A 24 -4.97 0.31 -2.87
N ASN A 25 -6.07 -0.24 -3.43
CA ASN A 25 -7.36 0.45 -3.42
C ASN A 25 -7.89 0.71 -2.01
N ASP A 26 -7.71 -0.23 -1.08
CA ASP A 26 -8.13 -0.06 0.31
C ASP A 26 -7.29 1.02 1.01
N ILE A 27 -5.97 1.05 0.73
CA ILE A 27 -5.06 2.08 1.24
C ILE A 27 -5.49 3.46 0.73
N VAL A 28 -5.69 3.60 -0.59
CA VAL A 28 -6.09 4.88 -1.20
C VAL A 28 -7.43 5.34 -0.66
N ASN A 29 -8.42 4.46 -0.58
CA ASN A 29 -9.74 4.80 -0.05
C ASN A 29 -9.67 5.23 1.42
N ALA A 30 -8.89 4.52 2.24
CA ALA A 30 -8.71 4.93 3.63
C ALA A 30 -8.00 6.28 3.74
N CYS A 31 -6.91 6.50 3.01
CA CYS A 31 -6.23 7.80 2.98
C CYS A 31 -7.18 8.94 2.59
N LYS A 32 -8.07 8.74 1.61
CA LYS A 32 -9.10 9.72 1.22
C LYS A 32 -10.04 10.05 2.36
N LEU A 33 -10.51 9.04 3.10
CA LEU A 33 -11.41 9.24 4.25
C LEU A 33 -10.77 10.09 5.35
N TYR A 34 -9.45 10.06 5.48
CA TYR A 34 -8.72 10.90 6.42
C TYR A 34 -8.15 12.20 5.79
N GLY A 35 -8.62 12.59 4.61
CA GLY A 35 -8.28 13.87 3.97
C GLY A 35 -7.02 13.88 3.11
N GLN A 36 -6.46 12.71 2.77
CA GLN A 36 -5.36 12.55 1.82
C GLN A 36 -5.84 11.95 0.51
N ASP A 37 -6.13 12.81 -0.48
CA ASP A 37 -6.58 12.40 -1.82
C ASP A 37 -5.47 12.48 -2.88
N ASN A 38 -4.26 12.89 -2.50
CA ASN A 38 -3.15 12.99 -3.43
C ASN A 38 -2.40 11.66 -3.53
N ALA A 39 -2.58 10.97 -4.66
CA ALA A 39 -1.94 9.68 -4.94
C ALA A 39 -0.41 9.72 -4.88
N ASP A 40 0.23 10.80 -5.32
CA ASP A 40 1.69 10.96 -5.27
C ASP A 40 2.22 11.08 -3.85
N ILE A 41 1.45 11.74 -2.98
CA ILE A 41 1.79 11.85 -1.55
C ILE A 41 1.63 10.49 -0.88
N ILE A 42 0.53 9.77 -1.13
CA ILE A 42 0.31 8.42 -0.59
C ILE A 42 1.46 7.49 -1.03
N LYS A 43 1.81 7.49 -2.32
CA LYS A 43 2.92 6.70 -2.86
C LYS A 43 4.25 7.05 -2.18
N SER A 44 4.55 8.34 -2.03
CA SER A 44 5.77 8.81 -1.36
C SER A 44 5.84 8.37 0.11
N LEU A 45 4.71 8.39 0.83
CA LEU A 45 4.62 7.91 2.21
C LEU A 45 4.86 6.40 2.32
N LEU A 46 4.28 5.60 1.43
CA LEU A 46 4.51 4.16 1.38
C LEU A 46 5.98 3.83 1.08
N LEU A 47 6.58 4.51 0.10
CA LEU A 47 8.01 4.35 -0.23
C LEU A 47 8.92 4.72 0.94
N ASN A 48 8.58 5.78 1.68
CA ASN A 48 9.34 6.16 2.87
C ASN A 48 9.24 5.11 3.98
N LEU A 49 8.09 4.47 4.17
CA LEU A 49 7.93 3.37 5.12
C LEU A 49 8.67 2.11 4.69
N GLU A 50 8.71 1.82 3.39
CA GLU A 50 9.50 0.73 2.83
C GLU A 50 11.00 0.95 3.06
N LYS A 51 11.51 2.17 2.79
CA LYS A 51 12.91 2.55 3.10
C LYS A 51 13.25 2.40 4.58
N GLN A 52 12.28 2.62 5.46
CA GLN A 52 12.42 2.40 6.90
C GLN A 52 12.27 0.93 7.33
N ASN A 53 12.13 0.00 6.37
CA ASN A 53 11.88 -1.42 6.60
C ASN A 53 10.61 -1.72 7.44
N LYS A 54 9.63 -0.79 7.46
CA LYS A 54 8.36 -0.97 8.19
C LYS A 54 7.32 -1.76 7.39
N LEU A 55 7.48 -1.80 6.07
CA LEU A 55 6.63 -2.56 5.16
C LEU A 55 7.43 -2.96 3.91
N SER A 56 6.81 -3.78 3.07
CA SER A 56 7.24 -4.08 1.71
C SER A 56 6.12 -3.72 0.74
N ILE A 57 6.43 -2.97 -0.31
CA ILE A 57 5.50 -2.69 -1.39
C ILE A 57 5.49 -3.90 -2.34
N VAL A 58 4.30 -4.32 -2.74
CA VAL A 58 4.12 -5.41 -3.70
C VAL A 58 3.66 -4.81 -5.02
N TYR A 59 4.50 -5.00 -6.04
CA TYR A 59 4.25 -4.56 -7.39
C TYR A 59 3.63 -5.67 -8.24
N MET A 60 2.94 -5.27 -9.29
CA MET A 60 2.28 -6.18 -10.22
C MET A 60 3.34 -6.90 -11.07
N ASN A 61 3.28 -8.23 -11.08
CA ASN A 61 4.21 -9.05 -11.86
C ASN A 61 3.61 -9.40 -13.23
N LYS A 62 3.25 -8.38 -14.01
CA LYS A 62 2.71 -8.53 -15.36
C LYS A 62 3.44 -7.58 -16.29
N SER A 63 3.90 -8.09 -17.44
CA SER A 63 4.62 -7.30 -18.42
C SER A 63 3.81 -6.07 -18.86
N GLY A 64 4.44 -4.89 -18.78
CA GLY A 64 3.83 -3.60 -19.08
C GLY A 64 3.10 -2.92 -17.91
N PHE A 65 3.16 -3.49 -16.71
CA PHE A 65 2.47 -3.01 -15.50
C PHE A 65 3.34 -3.09 -14.24
N GLU A 66 4.65 -3.29 -14.38
CA GLU A 66 5.59 -3.55 -13.29
C GLU A 66 5.67 -2.40 -12.27
N ASP A 67 5.30 -1.18 -12.66
CA ASP A 67 5.27 0.00 -11.78
C ASP A 67 3.96 0.12 -10.96
N LEU A 68 2.97 -0.75 -11.19
CA LEU A 68 1.69 -0.71 -10.50
C LEU A 68 1.76 -1.40 -9.13
N ILE A 69 1.35 -0.67 -8.10
CA ILE A 69 1.27 -1.20 -6.73
C ILE A 69 -0.01 -2.04 -6.59
N VAL A 70 0.15 -3.31 -6.23
CA VAL A 70 -0.95 -4.23 -5.87
C VAL A 70 -1.36 -4.00 -4.42
N GLY A 71 -0.39 -3.78 -3.54
CA GLY A 71 -0.63 -3.61 -2.12
C GLY A 71 0.65 -3.52 -1.30
N VAL A 72 0.52 -3.66 0.02
CA VAL A 72 1.67 -3.66 0.96
C VAL A 72 1.61 -4.82 1.94
N LYS A 73 2.78 -5.29 2.38
CA LYS A 73 2.97 -6.23 3.49
C LYS A 73 3.62 -5.50 4.65
N LEU A 74 2.97 -5.48 5.81
CA LEU A 74 3.58 -4.94 7.03
C LEU A 74 4.71 -5.87 7.51
N ARG A 75 5.78 -5.29 8.06
CA ARG A 75 6.92 -6.01 8.65
C ARG A 75 6.91 -5.91 10.17
#